data_AF-S8DY74-F1
#
_entry.id   AF-S8DY74-F1
#
_cell.length_a   1.000
_cell.length_b   1.000
_cell.length_c   1.000
_cell.angle_alpha   90.00
_cell.angle_beta   90.00
_cell.angle_gamma   90.00
#
_symmetry.space_group_name_H-M   'P 1'
#
loop_
_entity.id
_entity.type
_entity.pdbx_description
1 polymer ?
#
loop_
_entity_poly.entity_id
_entity_poly.type
_entity_poly.pdbx_seq_one_letter_code
_entity_poly.pdbx_strand_id
1 'polypeptide(L)'
;EKVEIKVCCNRSCRRQGCRDILAVLSGIAPPRVSVASCGCLGRCGAGPNLVILPEGVVYGHCGTPRKAAEVMSAVADLRVDECLEALALRKRAEDERDRGDFGAACSLLTQALDLHPVGNIHKIYKERSTIRLRMGDVDGALDDAREATALAPEDPEPYICRGDALMAKGELRDSEDCYSMALRLDPSIARSRTFKARISKLVEE
;
A
#
# COMPACT_ATOMS: atom_id res chain seq x y z
N GLU A 1 -20.57 -7.02 4.93
CA GLU A 1 -19.84 -8.10 5.65
C GLU A 1 -18.35 -7.95 5.35
N LYS A 2 -17.46 -8.17 6.33
CA LYS A 2 -16.01 -8.15 6.07
C LYS A 2 -15.66 -9.45 5.35
N VAL A 3 -15.10 -9.34 4.14
CA VAL A 3 -14.72 -10.50 3.33
C VAL A 3 -13.24 -10.77 3.54
N GLU A 4 -12.86 -12.04 3.69
CA GLU A 4 -11.45 -12.43 3.76
C GLU A 4 -11.09 -13.38 2.61
N ILE A 5 -10.02 -13.05 1.88
CA ILE A 5 -9.43 -13.92 0.87
C ILE A 5 -8.17 -14.56 1.45
N LYS A 6 -8.19 -15.89 1.61
CA LYS A 6 -7.00 -16.65 2.01
C LYS A 6 -6.28 -17.24 0.81
N VAL A 7 -4.98 -17.02 0.72
CA VAL A 7 -4.09 -17.55 -0.33
C VAL A 7 -3.35 -18.79 0.17
N CYS A 8 -3.48 -19.93 -0.51
CA CYS A 8 -2.75 -21.15 -0.20
C CYS A 8 -1.24 -20.93 -0.40
N CYS A 9 -0.49 -20.94 0.71
CA CYS A 9 0.97 -20.75 0.72
C CYS A 9 1.72 -22.01 1.18
N ASN A 10 1.15 -23.19 0.92
CA ASN A 10 1.80 -24.48 1.19
C ASN A 10 3.01 -24.72 0.25
N ARG A 11 3.84 -25.73 0.53
CA ARG A 11 5.13 -26.02 -0.14
C ARG A 11 5.07 -25.93 -1.66
N SER A 12 4.10 -26.56 -2.31
CA SER A 12 3.96 -26.55 -3.78
C SER A 12 3.56 -25.19 -4.33
N CYS A 13 2.65 -24.48 -3.66
CA CYS A 13 2.17 -23.16 -4.09
C CYS A 13 3.25 -22.08 -3.92
N ARG A 14 4.18 -22.23 -2.96
CA ARG A 14 5.35 -21.35 -2.83
C ARG A 14 6.24 -21.36 -4.07
N ARG A 15 6.39 -22.53 -4.71
CA ARG A 15 7.14 -22.66 -5.97
C ARG A 15 6.38 -22.15 -7.18
N GLN A 16 5.09 -21.86 -7.02
CA GLN A 16 4.17 -21.47 -8.10
C GLN A 16 3.65 -20.04 -7.89
N GLY A 17 4.43 -19.18 -7.20
CA GLY A 17 4.13 -17.75 -7.11
C GLY A 17 3.13 -17.34 -6.02
N CYS A 18 2.85 -18.14 -4.99
CA CYS A 18 1.86 -17.76 -3.96
C CYS A 18 2.18 -16.42 -3.26
N ARG A 19 3.46 -16.06 -3.14
CA ARG A 19 3.89 -14.76 -2.58
C ARG A 19 3.52 -13.60 -3.50
N ASP A 20 3.68 -13.78 -4.81
CA ASP A 20 3.33 -12.78 -5.80
C ASP A 20 1.82 -12.59 -5.84
N ILE A 21 1.06 -13.67 -5.76
CA ILE A 21 -0.41 -13.63 -5.69
C ILE A 21 -0.90 -12.95 -4.41
N LEU A 22 -0.28 -13.26 -3.27
CA LEU A 22 -0.57 -12.57 -2.02
C LEU A 22 -0.28 -11.07 -2.16
N ALA A 23 0.88 -10.68 -2.71
CA ALA A 23 1.24 -9.29 -2.90
C ALA A 23 0.31 -8.56 -3.88
N VAL A 24 -0.12 -9.22 -4.97
CA VAL A 24 -1.08 -8.66 -5.93
C VAL A 24 -2.42 -8.42 -5.25
N LEU A 25 -3.00 -9.45 -4.62
CA LEU A 25 -4.30 -9.34 -3.96
C LEU A 25 -4.27 -8.30 -2.85
N SER A 26 -3.25 -8.32 -1.98
CA SER A 26 -3.07 -7.28 -0.98
C SER A 26 -2.89 -5.90 -1.62
N GLY A 27 -2.30 -5.83 -2.81
CA GLY A 27 -2.06 -4.63 -3.62
C GLY A 27 -3.34 -3.98 -4.13
N ILE A 28 -4.34 -4.76 -4.52
CA ILE A 28 -5.60 -4.30 -5.11
C ILE A 28 -6.81 -4.39 -4.17
N ALA A 29 -6.62 -4.90 -2.95
CA ALA A 29 -7.69 -5.09 -1.98
C ALA A 29 -8.33 -3.75 -1.55
N PRO A 30 -9.66 -3.59 -1.70
CA PRO A 30 -10.37 -2.45 -1.12
C PRO A 30 -10.50 -2.60 0.40
N PRO A 31 -10.80 -1.52 1.15
CA PRO A 31 -10.80 -1.52 2.62
C PRO A 31 -11.66 -2.58 3.31
N ARG A 32 -12.70 -3.09 2.62
CA ARG A 32 -13.61 -4.12 3.15
C ARG A 32 -13.13 -5.57 2.95
N VAL A 33 -12.05 -5.78 2.20
CA VAL A 33 -11.50 -7.10 1.88
C VAL A 33 -10.13 -7.26 2.53
N SER A 34 -9.99 -8.22 3.44
CA SER A 34 -8.68 -8.62 3.95
C SER A 34 -8.08 -9.74 3.11
N VAL A 35 -6.75 -9.75 3.00
CA VAL A 35 -6.00 -10.77 2.26
C VAL A 35 -4.94 -11.35 3.18
N ALA A 36 -4.93 -12.67 3.35
CA ALA A 36 -3.97 -13.35 4.22
C ALA A 36 -3.52 -14.69 3.62
N SER A 37 -2.38 -15.20 4.08
CA SER A 37 -1.95 -16.55 3.71
C SER A 37 -2.63 -17.62 4.56
N CYS A 38 -2.77 -18.83 4.02
CA CYS A 38 -3.23 -20.01 4.76
C CYS A 38 -2.43 -21.27 4.42
N GLY A 39 -2.76 -22.35 5.14
CA GLY A 39 -2.26 -23.70 4.87
C GLY A 39 -2.78 -24.30 3.56
N CYS A 40 -2.59 -25.61 3.41
CA CYS A 40 -3.02 -26.32 2.21
C CYS A 40 -4.55 -26.30 2.08
N LEU A 41 -5.07 -25.85 0.93
CA LEU A 41 -6.50 -25.92 0.59
C LEU A 41 -6.87 -27.16 -0.24
N GLY A 42 -5.95 -28.11 -0.40
CA GLY A 42 -6.13 -29.25 -1.31
C GLY A 42 -6.20 -28.82 -2.78
N ARG A 43 -6.76 -29.66 -3.65
CA ARG A 43 -6.94 -29.41 -5.10
C ARG A 43 -5.63 -29.00 -5.80
N CYS A 44 -4.59 -29.81 -5.60
CA CYS A 44 -3.23 -29.54 -6.05
C CYS A 44 -3.12 -29.49 -7.59
N GLY A 45 -2.54 -28.40 -8.11
CA GLY A 45 -2.19 -28.18 -9.53
C GLY A 45 -1.90 -26.70 -9.82
N ALA A 46 -1.19 -26.40 -10.92
CA ALA A 46 -0.90 -25.09 -11.56
C ALA A 46 -1.22 -23.75 -10.83
N GLY A 47 -0.84 -23.57 -9.57
CA GLY A 47 -0.93 -22.32 -8.81
C GLY A 47 -1.42 -22.45 -7.37
N PRO A 48 -1.37 -21.36 -6.59
CA PRO A 48 -2.08 -21.25 -5.32
C PRO A 48 -3.60 -21.32 -5.54
N ASN A 49 -4.28 -21.97 -4.61
CA ASN A 49 -5.73 -21.90 -4.50
C ASN A 49 -6.10 -20.77 -3.54
N LEU A 50 -7.25 -20.16 -3.77
CA LEU A 50 -7.81 -19.10 -2.94
C LEU A 50 -9.08 -19.61 -2.27
N VAL A 51 -9.39 -19.14 -1.07
CA VAL A 51 -10.71 -19.33 -0.45
C VAL A 51 -11.26 -18.00 0.02
N ILE A 52 -12.55 -17.78 -0.24
CA ILE A 52 -13.29 -16.60 0.21
C ILE A 52 -14.08 -17.00 1.45
N LEU A 53 -13.95 -16.21 2.51
CA LEU A 53 -14.64 -16.38 3.79
C LEU A 53 -15.62 -15.22 4.03
N PRO A 54 -16.76 -15.48 4.68
CA PRO A 54 -17.13 -16.70 5.41
C PRO A 54 -17.73 -17.85 4.57
N GLU A 55 -18.02 -17.64 3.28
CA GLU A 55 -18.76 -18.58 2.43
C GLU A 55 -18.01 -19.89 2.15
N GLY A 56 -16.69 -19.91 2.32
CA GLY A 56 -15.85 -21.09 2.13
C GLY A 56 -15.66 -21.48 0.66
N VAL A 57 -15.91 -20.57 -0.28
CA VAL A 57 -15.80 -20.84 -1.72
C VAL A 57 -14.34 -20.90 -2.14
N VAL A 58 -13.92 -22.04 -2.70
CA VAL A 58 -12.53 -22.29 -3.11
C VAL A 58 -12.34 -22.10 -4.62
N TYR A 59 -11.41 -21.22 -4.99
CA TYR A 59 -11.00 -20.96 -6.37
C TYR A 59 -9.65 -21.62 -6.66
N GLY A 60 -9.63 -22.48 -7.69
CA GLY A 60 -8.47 -23.30 -8.04
C GLY A 60 -7.52 -22.64 -9.04
N HIS A 61 -6.23 -22.93 -8.92
CA HIS A 61 -5.19 -22.62 -9.91
C HIS A 61 -5.07 -21.11 -10.20
N CYS A 62 -5.02 -20.28 -9.16
CA CYS A 62 -4.94 -18.82 -9.27
C CYS A 62 -3.47 -18.36 -9.34
N GLY A 63 -2.68 -18.96 -10.24
CA GLY A 63 -1.24 -18.71 -10.36
C GLY A 63 -0.83 -17.45 -11.12
N THR A 64 -1.78 -16.67 -11.63
CA THR A 64 -1.50 -15.42 -12.33
C THR A 64 -2.16 -14.23 -11.62
N PRO A 65 -1.55 -13.02 -11.68
CA PRO A 65 -2.13 -11.81 -11.12
C PRO A 65 -3.56 -11.55 -11.60
N ARG A 66 -3.81 -11.72 -12.91
CA ARG A 66 -5.13 -11.54 -13.51
C ARG A 66 -6.17 -12.46 -12.91
N LYS A 67 -5.88 -13.76 -12.84
CA LYS A 67 -6.83 -14.74 -12.30
C LYS A 67 -7.10 -14.52 -10.81
N ALA A 68 -6.09 -14.11 -10.05
CA ALA A 68 -6.30 -13.72 -8.66
C ALA A 68 -7.19 -12.47 -8.53
N ALA A 69 -6.96 -11.46 -9.37
CA ALA A 69 -7.80 -10.25 -9.40
C ALA A 69 -9.24 -10.52 -9.84
N GLU A 70 -9.47 -11.47 -10.74
CA GLU A 70 -10.81 -11.96 -11.11
C GLU A 70 -11.53 -12.63 -9.93
N VAL A 71 -10.80 -13.30 -9.03
CA VAL A 71 -11.41 -13.80 -7.79
C VAL A 71 -11.80 -12.65 -6.87
N MET A 72 -11.01 -11.58 -6.82
CA MET A 72 -11.35 -10.38 -6.06
C MET A 72 -12.57 -9.66 -6.62
N SER A 73 -12.76 -9.63 -7.95
CA SER A 73 -13.94 -8.99 -8.55
C SER A 73 -15.26 -9.72 -8.23
N ALA A 74 -15.20 -10.98 -7.78
CA ALA A 74 -16.37 -11.71 -7.30
C ALA A 74 -16.89 -11.19 -5.93
N VAL A 75 -16.06 -10.47 -5.17
CA VAL A 75 -16.39 -9.97 -3.82
C VAL A 75 -16.27 -8.46 -3.67
N ALA A 76 -15.67 -7.80 -4.66
CA ALA A 76 -15.58 -6.36 -4.75
C ALA A 76 -15.89 -5.92 -6.18
N ASP A 77 -16.62 -4.81 -6.32
CA ASP A 77 -16.79 -4.17 -7.62
C ASP A 77 -15.44 -3.56 -8.04
N LEU A 78 -14.65 -4.37 -8.75
CA LEU A 78 -13.26 -4.10 -9.07
C LEU A 78 -13.07 -4.16 -10.58
N ARG A 79 -12.64 -3.04 -11.16
CA ARG A 79 -12.17 -2.98 -12.54
C ARG A 79 -10.77 -3.58 -12.61
N VAL A 80 -10.71 -4.86 -13.02
CA VAL A 80 -9.51 -5.71 -12.91
C VAL A 80 -8.32 -5.11 -13.65
N ASP A 81 -8.51 -4.67 -14.89
CA ASP A 81 -7.43 -4.19 -15.73
C ASP A 81 -6.83 -2.89 -15.17
N GLU A 82 -7.67 -1.96 -14.74
CA GLU A 82 -7.28 -0.67 -14.17
C GLU A 82 -6.61 -0.82 -12.80
N CYS A 83 -7.09 -1.72 -11.95
CA CYS A 83 -6.45 -1.97 -10.65
C CYS A 83 -5.09 -2.65 -10.81
N LEU A 84 -4.95 -3.57 -11.77
CA LEU A 84 -3.67 -4.20 -12.06
C LEU A 84 -2.69 -3.22 -12.70
N GLU A 85 -3.16 -2.36 -13.61
CA GLU A 85 -2.33 -1.32 -14.22
C GLU A 85 -1.89 -0.29 -13.18
N ALA A 86 -2.79 0.19 -12.31
CA ALA A 86 -2.44 1.09 -11.21
C ALA A 86 -1.40 0.47 -10.26
N LEU A 87 -1.53 -0.83 -9.95
CA LEU A 87 -0.52 -1.55 -9.17
C LEU A 87 0.82 -1.63 -9.90
N ALA A 88 0.82 -1.86 -11.22
CA ALA A 88 2.02 -1.91 -12.03
C ALA A 88 2.71 -0.55 -12.11
N LEU A 89 1.96 0.52 -12.32
CA LEU A 89 2.45 1.91 -12.31
C LEU A 89 3.07 2.27 -10.96
N ARG A 90 2.44 1.90 -9.84
CA ARG A 90 3.01 2.10 -8.51
C ARG A 90 4.36 1.40 -8.34
N LYS A 91 4.47 0.12 -8.73
CA LYS A 91 5.73 -0.62 -8.68
C LYS A 91 6.82 0.03 -9.55
N ARG A 92 6.46 0.49 -10.75
CA ARG A 92 7.40 1.22 -11.61
C ARG A 92 7.83 2.55 -10.99
N ALA A 93 6.93 3.25 -10.30
CA ALA A 93 7.27 4.47 -9.58
C ALA A 93 8.24 4.21 -8.43
N GLU A 94 8.10 3.09 -7.71
CA GLU A 94 9.07 2.64 -6.70
C GLU A 94 10.46 2.44 -7.34
N ASP A 95 10.53 1.81 -8.52
CA ASP A 95 11.79 1.61 -9.25
C ASP A 95 12.42 2.94 -9.71
N GLU A 96 11.63 3.88 -10.24
CA GLU A 96 12.14 5.21 -10.64
C GLU A 96 12.59 6.03 -9.43
N ARG A 97 11.87 5.93 -8.30
CA ARG A 97 12.25 6.56 -7.03
C ARG A 97 13.59 6.02 -6.55
N ASP A 98 13.84 4.71 -6.66
CA ASP A 98 15.11 4.09 -6.28
C ASP A 98 16.26 4.47 -7.24
N ARG A 99 15.94 4.79 -8.50
CA ARG A 99 16.87 5.40 -9.45
C ARG A 99 17.11 6.90 -9.20
N GLY A 100 16.31 7.53 -8.34
CA GLY A 100 16.34 8.97 -8.08
C GLY A 100 15.61 9.84 -9.10
N ASP A 101 14.91 9.23 -10.07
CA ASP A 101 14.06 9.96 -11.01
C ASP A 101 12.69 10.26 -10.38
N PHE A 102 12.69 11.26 -9.50
CA PHE A 102 11.49 11.69 -8.78
C PHE A 102 10.41 12.24 -9.70
N GLY A 103 10.78 12.84 -10.85
CA GLY A 103 9.83 13.35 -11.83
C GLY A 103 9.04 12.23 -12.51
N ALA A 104 9.75 11.21 -13.01
CA ALA A 104 9.13 10.03 -13.59
C ALA A 104 8.27 9.28 -12.55
N ALA A 105 8.77 9.11 -11.32
CA ALA A 105 8.03 8.46 -10.25
C ALA A 105 6.72 9.20 -9.92
N CYS A 106 6.74 10.53 -9.80
CA CYS A 106 5.55 11.34 -9.52
C CYS A 106 4.50 11.24 -10.65
N SER A 107 4.96 11.24 -11.91
CA SER A 107 4.09 11.07 -13.08
C SER A 107 3.40 9.70 -13.07
N LEU A 108 4.15 8.62 -12.80
CA LEU A 108 3.61 7.26 -12.73
C LEU A 108 2.57 7.11 -11.60
N LEU A 109 2.81 7.69 -10.43
CA LEU A 109 1.83 7.66 -9.33
C LEU A 109 0.57 8.47 -9.63
N THR A 110 0.71 9.57 -10.38
CA THR A 110 -0.45 10.36 -10.84
C THR A 110 -1.29 9.57 -11.82
N GLN A 111 -0.67 8.95 -12.83
CA GLN A 111 -1.34 8.03 -13.76
C GLN A 111 -2.04 6.88 -13.01
N ALA A 112 -1.41 6.34 -11.95
CA ALA A 112 -2.02 5.30 -11.15
C ALA A 112 -3.29 5.77 -10.42
N LEU A 113 -3.34 7.02 -9.95
CA LEU A 113 -4.54 7.61 -9.33
C LEU A 113 -5.64 7.93 -10.34
N ASP A 114 -5.26 8.34 -11.55
CA ASP A 114 -6.21 8.65 -12.64
C ASP A 114 -6.98 7.40 -13.13
N LEU A 115 -6.44 6.20 -12.87
CA LEU A 115 -7.15 4.93 -13.10
C LEU A 115 -8.21 4.62 -12.05
N HIS A 116 -8.34 5.46 -11.01
CA HIS A 116 -9.27 5.31 -9.90
C HIS A 116 -9.28 3.89 -9.28
N PRO A 117 -8.11 3.37 -8.85
CA PRO A 117 -8.04 2.07 -8.21
C PRO A 117 -8.82 2.09 -6.90
N VAL A 118 -9.43 0.96 -6.54
CA VAL A 118 -10.23 0.86 -5.29
C VAL A 118 -9.41 0.39 -4.09
N GLY A 119 -8.19 -0.11 -4.31
CA GLY A 119 -7.32 -0.69 -3.29
C GLY A 119 -6.03 0.09 -3.07
N ASN A 120 -5.56 0.15 -1.82
CA ASN A 120 -4.30 0.79 -1.40
C ASN A 120 -4.05 2.22 -1.91
N ILE A 121 -5.12 2.99 -2.14
CA ILE A 121 -5.02 4.37 -2.62
C ILE A 121 -4.15 5.21 -1.66
N HIS A 122 -4.28 5.01 -0.34
CA HIS A 122 -3.45 5.65 0.69
C HIS A 122 -1.94 5.43 0.47
N LYS A 123 -1.52 4.28 -0.07
CA LYS A 123 -0.09 4.01 -0.35
C LYS A 123 0.41 4.83 -1.53
N ILE A 124 -0.41 5.00 -2.57
CA ILE A 124 -0.07 5.81 -3.73
C ILE A 124 0.11 7.27 -3.30
N TYR A 125 -0.83 7.81 -2.53
CA TYR A 125 -0.72 9.16 -1.96
C TYR A 125 0.50 9.31 -1.05
N LYS A 126 0.73 8.37 -0.12
CA LYS A 126 1.90 8.39 0.76
C LYS A 126 3.24 8.40 -0.01
N GLU A 127 3.36 7.55 -1.02
CA GLU A 127 4.55 7.49 -1.88
C GLU A 127 4.73 8.78 -2.68
N ARG A 128 3.65 9.32 -3.25
CA ARG A 128 3.68 10.56 -4.04
C ARG A 128 4.00 11.76 -3.16
N SER A 129 3.50 11.81 -1.93
CA SER A 129 3.85 12.81 -0.92
C SER A 129 5.36 12.81 -0.65
N THR A 130 5.94 11.64 -0.40
CA THR A 130 7.38 11.50 -0.17
C THR A 130 8.20 11.97 -1.36
N ILE A 131 7.76 11.65 -2.58
CA ILE A 131 8.43 12.06 -3.83
C ILE A 131 8.31 13.58 -4.05
N ARG A 132 7.12 14.16 -3.84
CA ARG A 132 6.88 15.61 -3.95
C ARG A 132 7.74 16.40 -2.97
N LEU A 133 7.93 15.94 -1.74
CA LEU A 133 8.88 16.55 -0.81
C LEU A 133 10.32 16.53 -1.33
N ARG A 134 10.76 15.42 -1.95
CA ARG A 134 12.09 15.34 -2.56
C ARG A 134 12.26 16.31 -3.74
N MET A 135 11.17 16.62 -4.43
CA MET A 135 11.14 17.61 -5.51
C MET A 135 10.99 19.05 -5.02
N GLY A 136 10.78 19.28 -3.71
CA GLY A 136 10.53 20.60 -3.13
C GLY A 136 9.09 21.09 -3.24
N ASP A 137 8.16 20.26 -3.75
CA ASP A 137 6.73 20.55 -3.77
C ASP A 137 6.11 20.21 -2.40
N VAL A 138 6.33 21.11 -1.44
CA VAL A 138 5.91 20.94 -0.04
C VAL A 138 4.38 20.94 0.10
N ASP A 139 3.68 21.84 -0.60
CA ASP A 139 2.23 21.92 -0.52
C ASP A 139 1.57 20.69 -1.15
N GLY A 140 1.99 20.28 -2.34
CA GLY A 140 1.47 19.07 -2.99
C GLY A 140 1.78 17.80 -2.21
N ALA A 141 2.89 17.77 -1.46
CA ALA A 141 3.18 16.67 -0.56
C ALA A 141 2.29 16.64 0.68
N LEU A 142 1.98 17.81 1.25
CA LEU A 142 1.10 17.92 2.40
C LEU A 142 -0.33 17.49 2.05
N ASP A 143 -0.81 17.88 0.88
CA ASP A 143 -2.13 17.49 0.39
C ASP A 143 -2.22 15.97 0.17
N ASP A 144 -1.23 15.36 -0.47
CA ASP A 144 -1.17 13.91 -0.62
C ASP A 144 -1.08 13.19 0.74
N ALA A 145 -0.30 13.72 1.69
CA ALA A 145 -0.22 13.13 3.02
C ALA A 145 -1.56 13.21 3.78
N ARG A 146 -2.33 14.29 3.61
CA ARG A 146 -3.67 14.44 4.17
C ARG A 146 -4.63 13.39 3.61
N GLU A 147 -4.66 13.22 2.29
CA GLU A 147 -5.46 12.17 1.64
C GLU A 147 -5.08 10.77 2.14
N ALA A 148 -3.78 10.48 2.27
CA ALA A 148 -3.30 9.21 2.81
C ALA A 148 -3.78 8.98 4.25
N THR A 149 -3.69 9.99 5.13
CA THR A 149 -4.18 9.88 6.52
C THR A 149 -5.69 9.71 6.62
N ALA A 150 -6.47 10.35 5.72
CA ALA A 150 -7.92 10.21 5.69
C ALA A 150 -8.35 8.80 5.26
N LEU A 151 -7.63 8.22 4.30
CA LEU A 151 -7.91 6.89 3.76
C LEU A 151 -7.43 5.75 4.66
N ALA A 152 -6.37 5.96 5.44
CA ALA A 152 -5.79 4.97 6.34
C ALA A 152 -5.44 5.58 7.70
N PRO A 153 -6.45 5.90 8.54
CA PRO A 153 -6.23 6.59 9.81
C PRO A 153 -5.50 5.75 10.87
N GLU A 154 -5.44 4.42 10.68
CA GLU A 154 -4.74 3.47 11.55
C GLU A 154 -3.34 3.11 11.06
N ASP A 155 -2.92 3.61 9.89
CA ASP A 155 -1.56 3.40 9.36
C ASP A 155 -0.63 4.52 9.90
N PRO A 156 0.46 4.19 10.62
CA PRO A 156 1.39 5.19 11.10
C PRO A 156 2.18 5.91 9.99
N GLU A 157 2.41 5.28 8.84
CA GLU A 157 3.31 5.84 7.83
C GLU A 157 2.79 7.15 7.18
N PRO A 158 1.50 7.27 6.80
CA PRO A 158 0.93 8.55 6.35
C PRO A 158 1.12 9.72 7.30
N TYR A 159 1.05 9.48 8.62
CA TYR A 159 1.31 10.54 9.62
C TYR A 159 2.77 10.97 9.63
N ILE A 160 3.72 10.06 9.39
CA ILE A 160 5.13 10.42 9.21
C ILE A 160 5.31 11.31 7.99
N CYS A 161 4.71 10.95 6.84
CA CYS A 161 4.77 11.77 5.63
C CYS A 161 4.15 13.16 5.85
N ARG A 162 3.03 13.23 6.57
CA ARG A 162 2.38 14.50 6.91
C ARG A 162 3.27 15.37 7.82
N GLY A 163 3.89 14.76 8.84
CA GLY A 163 4.85 15.43 9.70
C GLY A 163 6.08 15.92 8.94
N ASP A 164 6.62 15.12 8.02
CA ASP A 164 7.74 15.50 7.15
C ASP A 164 7.39 16.74 6.28
N ALA A 165 6.16 16.79 5.75
CA ALA A 165 5.69 17.92 4.95
C ALA A 165 5.44 19.18 5.77
N LEU A 166 4.83 19.05 6.95
CA LEU A 166 4.60 20.17 7.88
C LEU A 166 5.91 20.76 8.41
N MET A 167 6.89 19.90 8.71
CA MET A 167 8.24 20.33 9.10
C MET A 167 8.90 21.12 7.97
N ALA A 168 8.82 20.64 6.73
CA ALA A 168 9.35 21.39 5.57
C ALA A 168 8.65 22.73 5.33
N LYS A 169 7.40 22.89 5.80
CA LYS A 169 6.62 24.13 5.75
C LYS A 169 6.90 25.07 6.93
N GLY A 170 7.62 24.62 7.95
CA GLY A 170 7.86 25.35 9.20
C GLY A 170 6.71 25.27 10.21
N GLU A 171 5.72 24.42 9.98
CA GLU A 171 4.58 24.18 10.87
C GLU A 171 4.97 23.13 11.94
N LEU A 172 5.93 23.50 12.80
CA LEU A 172 6.61 22.55 13.70
C LEU A 172 5.69 21.88 14.73
N ARG A 173 4.72 22.61 15.30
CA ARG A 173 3.76 22.06 16.26
C ARG A 173 2.88 21.00 15.63
N ASP A 174 2.33 21.28 14.45
CA ASP A 174 1.47 20.33 13.73
C ASP A 174 2.29 19.11 13.25
N SER A 175 3.56 19.30 12.94
CA SER A 175 4.51 18.20 12.65
C SER A 175 4.73 17.30 13.87
N GLU A 176 4.95 17.88 15.06
CA GLU A 176 5.09 17.16 16.33
C GLU A 176 3.84 16.31 16.63
N ASP A 177 2.65 16.87 16.43
CA ASP A 177 1.39 16.16 16.61
C ASP A 177 1.25 14.95 15.67
N CYS A 178 1.69 15.11 14.41
CA CYS A 178 1.69 14.02 13.43
C CYS A 178 2.65 12.90 13.83
N TYR A 179 3.88 13.23 14.22
CA TYR A 179 4.85 12.22 14.69
C TYR A 179 4.38 11.54 15.98
N SER A 180 3.74 12.28 16.88
CA SER A 180 3.12 11.74 18.10
C SER A 180 1.97 10.80 17.79
N MET A 181 1.19 11.06 16.74
CA MET A 181 0.17 10.11 16.27
C MET A 181 0.79 8.84 15.70
N ALA A 182 1.82 8.96 14.85
CA ALA A 182 2.54 7.80 14.30
C ALA A 182 3.10 6.90 15.42
N LEU A 183 3.68 7.48 16.47
CA LEU A 183 4.17 6.76 17.65
C LEU A 183 3.07 6.11 18.49
N ARG A 184 1.88 6.72 18.55
CA ARG A 184 0.72 6.11 19.24
C ARG A 184 0.22 4.88 18.49
N LEU A 185 0.18 4.94 17.16
CA LEU A 185 -0.24 3.83 16.30
C LEU A 185 0.79 2.70 16.29
N ASP A 186 2.08 3.03 16.19
CA ASP A 186 3.17 2.07 16.31
C ASP A 186 4.34 2.60 17.17
N PRO A 187 4.37 2.23 18.46
CA PRO A 187 5.45 2.63 19.36
C PRO A 187 6.83 2.09 18.98
N SER A 188 6.91 1.06 18.12
CA SER A 188 8.20 0.48 17.71
C SER A 188 9.01 1.42 16.81
N ILE A 189 8.34 2.35 16.12
CA ILE A 189 8.96 3.35 15.23
C ILE A 189 9.95 4.25 15.98
N ALA A 190 9.75 4.49 17.29
CA ALA A 190 10.69 5.24 18.13
C ALA A 190 12.12 4.67 18.12
N ARG A 191 12.27 3.37 17.84
CA ARG A 191 13.58 2.70 17.76
C ARG A 191 14.26 2.90 16.42
N SER A 192 13.54 3.33 15.39
CA SER A 192 14.07 3.56 14.05
C SER A 192 15.07 4.72 14.03
N ARG A 193 16.23 4.50 13.41
CA ARG A 193 17.24 5.55 13.21
C ARG A 193 16.70 6.70 12.35
N THR A 194 15.89 6.40 11.34
CA THR A 194 15.32 7.42 10.45
C THR A 194 14.27 8.26 11.15
N PHE A 195 13.52 7.67 12.09
CA PHE A 195 12.54 8.42 12.88
C PHE A 195 13.23 9.30 13.92
N LYS A 196 14.25 8.79 14.61
CA LYS A 196 15.06 9.59 15.53
C LYS A 196 15.66 10.82 14.87
N ALA A 197 16.14 10.70 13.63
CA ALA A 197 16.67 11.83 12.87
C ALA A 197 15.60 12.92 12.61
N ARG A 198 14.34 12.54 12.39
CA ARG A 198 13.22 13.50 12.24
C ARG A 198 12.99 14.28 13.52
N ILE A 199 12.93 13.57 14.65
CA ILE A 199 12.73 14.20 15.97
C ILE A 199 13.89 15.11 16.35
N SER A 200 15.14 14.72 16.08
CA SER A 200 16.29 15.59 16.30
C SER A 200 16.19 16.88 15.48
N LYS A 201 15.84 16.77 14.19
CA LYS A 201 15.65 17.94 13.33
C LYS A 201 14.55 18.86 13.84
N LEU A 202 13.43 18.30 14.31
CA LEU A 202 12.31 19.07 14.87
C LEU A 202 12.70 19.89 16.12
N VAL A 203 13.66 19.39 16.92
CA VAL A 203 14.15 20.08 18.14
C VAL A 203 15.20 21.15 17.82
N GLU A 204 15.86 21.04 16.66
CA GLU A 204 16.90 21.98 16.23
C GLU A 204 16.33 23.24 15.54
N GLU A 205 15.10 23.18 15.02
CA GLU A 205 14.36 24.30 14.38
C GLU A 205 13.47 25.07 15.37
#